data_AF-A0A1H9EEJ8-F1
#
_entry.id   AF-A0A1H9EEJ8-F1
#
_cell.length_a   1.000
_cell.length_b   1.000
_cell.length_c   1.000
_cell.angle_alpha   90.00
_cell.angle_beta   90.00
_cell.angle_gamma   90.00
#
_symmetry.space_group_name_H-M   'P 1'
#
loop_
_entity.id
_entity.type
_entity.pdbx_description
1 polymer ?
#
loop_
_entity_poly.entity_id
_entity_poly.type
_entity_poly.pdbx_seq_one_letter_code
_entity_poly.pdbx_strand_id
1 'polypeptide(L)'
;MDKIQRNYQDIIFNVLVYIFVGLVLLSVLYPLIYILSASISSPQSVNSGQMLLWPKEITWEGYRLIFANQAIWRGYLNTILYTVTGTLINLAFTLPAGFALSRHDFPARNFFHSIYHCNDVCFWRLDSFVYINY
;
A
#
# COMPACT_ATOMS: atom_id res chain seq x y z
N MET A 1 -36.88 9.23 0.05
CA MET A 1 -35.94 8.10 -0.10
C MET A 1 -36.66 7.07 -0.95
N ASP A 2 -36.44 7.13 -2.27
CA ASP A 2 -37.17 6.30 -3.22
C ASP A 2 -36.86 4.82 -2.99
N LYS A 3 -37.93 4.02 -2.89
CA LYS A 3 -37.85 2.56 -2.93
C LYS A 3 -37.39 2.17 -4.33
N ILE A 4 -36.08 2.03 -4.51
CA ILE A 4 -35.52 1.41 -5.72
C ILE A 4 -36.16 0.03 -5.85
N GLN A 5 -36.98 -0.16 -6.89
CA GLN A 5 -37.53 -1.46 -7.25
C GLN A 5 -36.33 -2.32 -7.70
N ARG A 6 -35.74 -3.08 -6.76
CA ARG A 6 -34.57 -3.91 -7.06
C ARG A 6 -35.00 -5.00 -8.02
N ASN A 7 -34.46 -4.95 -9.23
CA ASN A 7 -34.62 -6.02 -10.18
C ASN A 7 -33.95 -7.28 -9.60
N TYR A 8 -34.49 -8.48 -9.85
CA TYR A 8 -33.89 -9.73 -9.35
C TYR A 8 -32.43 -9.87 -9.81
N GLN A 9 -32.12 -9.34 -10.99
CA GLN A 9 -30.77 -9.25 -11.54
C GLN A 9 -29.83 -8.40 -10.66
N ASP A 10 -30.30 -7.27 -10.11
CA ASP A 10 -29.49 -6.40 -9.26
C ASP A 10 -29.14 -7.08 -7.93
N ILE A 11 -30.06 -7.88 -7.39
CA ILE A 11 -29.83 -8.61 -6.14
C ILE A 11 -28.76 -9.68 -6.35
N ILE A 12 -28.87 -10.48 -7.42
CA ILE A 12 -27.89 -11.52 -7.75
C ILE A 12 -26.52 -10.90 -8.03
N PHE A 13 -26.47 -9.82 -8.81
CA PHE A 13 -25.23 -9.10 -9.09
C PHE A 13 -24.56 -8.59 -7.81
N ASN A 14 -25.32 -7.93 -6.93
CA ASN A 14 -24.78 -7.44 -5.65
C ASN A 14 -24.27 -8.57 -4.76
N VAL A 15 -25.00 -9.70 -4.67
CA VAL A 15 -24.56 -10.87 -3.89
C VAL A 15 -23.24 -11.42 -4.43
N LEU A 16 -23.09 -11.55 -5.75
CA LEU A 16 -21.84 -11.99 -6.37
C LEU A 16 -20.68 -11.03 -6.07
N VAL A 17 -20.91 -9.71 -6.15
CA VAL A 17 -19.91 -8.69 -5.81
C VAL A 17 -19.52 -8.80 -4.34
N TYR A 18 -20.47 -8.96 -3.42
CA TYR A 18 -20.16 -9.12 -1.99
C TYR A 18 -19.36 -10.39 -1.70
N ILE A 19 -19.68 -11.51 -2.36
CA ILE A 19 -18.91 -12.76 -2.23
C ILE A 19 -17.49 -12.54 -2.75
N PHE A 20 -17.33 -11.91 -3.92
CA PHE A 20 -16.02 -11.62 -4.50
C PHE A 20 -15.17 -10.72 -3.61
N VAL A 21 -15.73 -9.61 -3.12
CA VAL A 21 -15.05 -8.71 -2.19
C VAL A 21 -14.72 -9.42 -0.88
N GLY A 22 -15.62 -10.27 -0.37
CA GLY A 22 -15.37 -11.10 0.81
C GLY A 22 -14.18 -12.05 0.63
N LEU A 23 -14.07 -12.72 -0.52
CA LEU A 23 -12.94 -13.61 -0.83
C LEU A 23 -11.62 -12.84 -0.93
N VAL A 24 -11.62 -11.67 -1.59
CA VAL A 24 -10.43 -10.80 -1.67
C VAL A 24 -10.00 -10.35 -0.27
N LEU A 25 -10.96 -9.96 0.58
CA LEU A 25 -10.68 -9.56 1.95
C LEU A 25 -10.06 -10.70 2.75
N LEU A 26 -10.61 -11.92 2.67
CA LEU A 26 -10.03 -13.10 3.32
C LEU A 26 -8.61 -13.41 2.82
N SER A 27 -8.35 -13.24 1.52
CA SER A 27 -7.03 -13.47 0.94
C SER A 27 -5.97 -12.48 1.45
N VAL A 28 -6.35 -11.24 1.77
CA VAL A 28 -5.44 -10.23 2.35
C VAL A 28 -5.34 -10.38 3.87
N LEU A 29 -6.42 -10.77 4.53
CA LEU A 29 -6.46 -10.95 5.98
C LEU A 29 -5.62 -12.15 6.44
N TYR A 30 -5.56 -13.23 5.65
CA TYR A 30 -4.75 -14.41 5.93
C TYR A 30 -3.25 -14.09 6.15
N PRO A 31 -2.53 -13.45 5.20
CA PRO A 31 -1.12 -13.10 5.42
C PRO A 31 -0.93 -12.05 6.52
N LEU A 32 -1.91 -11.18 6.77
CA LEU A 32 -1.83 -10.18 7.84
C LEU A 32 -1.81 -10.85 9.23
N ILE A 33 -2.72 -11.81 9.47
CA ILE A 33 -2.73 -12.61 10.72
C ILE A 33 -1.44 -13.43 10.86
N TYR A 34 -0.92 -13.96 9.74
CA TYR A 34 0.34 -14.69 9.74
C TYR A 34 1.51 -13.81 10.19
N ILE A 35 1.63 -12.58 9.66
CA ILE A 35 2.68 -11.62 10.02
C ILE A 35 2.55 -11.21 11.49
N LEU A 36 1.34 -10.97 11.99
CA LEU A 36 1.10 -10.63 13.40
C LEU A 36 1.50 -11.77 14.34
N SER A 37 1.18 -13.00 13.95
CA SER A 37 1.59 -14.18 14.72
C SER A 37 3.13 -14.29 14.72
N ALA A 38 3.75 -14.18 13.55
CA ALA A 38 5.20 -14.23 13.39
C ALA A 38 5.93 -13.11 14.15
N SER A 39 5.37 -11.89 14.24
CA SER A 39 6.00 -10.78 14.95
C SER A 39 6.05 -10.96 16.47
N ILE A 40 5.15 -11.77 17.03
CA ILE A 40 5.07 -12.08 18.47
C ILE A 40 5.98 -13.28 18.84
N SER A 41 6.46 -14.05 17.85
CA SER A 41 7.26 -15.26 18.08
C SER A 41 8.75 -15.05 17.81
N SER A 42 9.59 -15.83 18.48
CA SER A 42 11.04 -15.75 18.31
C SER A 42 11.46 -16.18 16.89
N PRO A 43 12.52 -15.58 16.31
CA PRO A 43 12.98 -15.91 14.95
C PRO A 43 13.40 -17.38 14.80
N GLN A 44 13.77 -18.07 15.89
CA GLN A 44 14.06 -19.51 15.87
C GLN A 44 12.80 -20.38 15.68
N SER A 45 11.64 -19.97 16.21
CA SER A 45 10.37 -20.72 16.09
C SER A 45 9.66 -20.50 14.74
N VAL A 46 9.97 -19.40 14.03
CA VAL A 46 9.49 -19.17 12.66
C VAL A 46 10.25 -20.04 11.65
N ASN A 47 11.58 -20.16 11.80
CA ASN A 47 12.43 -20.94 10.90
C ASN A 47 12.23 -22.46 10.97
N SER A 48 11.63 -22.97 12.05
CA SER A 48 11.36 -24.39 12.24
C SER A 48 10.07 -24.88 11.56
N GLY A 49 9.34 -24.00 10.85
CA GLY A 49 8.20 -24.37 10.00
C GLY A 49 6.95 -24.85 10.76
N GLN A 50 6.91 -24.72 12.08
CA GLN A 50 5.83 -25.26 12.92
C GLN A 50 4.66 -24.30 13.14
N MET A 51 4.66 -23.14 12.50
CA MET A 51 3.77 -22.03 12.79
C MET A 51 2.87 -21.71 11.59
N LEU A 52 1.73 -22.40 11.49
CA LEU A 52 0.76 -22.20 10.40
C LEU A 52 -0.34 -21.18 10.75
N LEU A 53 -0.85 -21.18 11.99
CA LEU A 53 -1.99 -20.31 12.38
C LEU A 53 -1.94 -19.76 13.81
N TRP A 54 -1.16 -20.33 14.73
CA TRP A 54 -1.11 -19.89 16.14
C TRP A 54 0.33 -19.90 16.70
N PRO A 55 0.71 -18.87 17.49
CA PRO A 55 2.01 -18.83 18.13
C PRO A 55 2.15 -19.86 19.24
N LYS A 56 3.19 -20.69 19.16
CA LYS A 56 3.55 -21.66 20.22
C LYS A 56 4.27 -20.98 21.38
N GLU A 57 5.06 -19.95 21.12
CA GLU A 57 5.82 -19.22 22.13
C GLU A 57 5.70 -17.71 21.92
N ILE A 58 5.03 -17.05 22.86
CA ILE A 58 4.91 -15.59 22.90
C ILE A 58 6.21 -15.04 23.49
N THR A 59 7.06 -14.43 22.67
CA THR A 59 8.34 -13.87 23.11
C THR A 59 8.53 -12.44 22.61
N TRP A 60 8.88 -11.53 23.51
CA TRP A 60 9.11 -10.11 23.18
C TRP A 60 10.58 -9.80 22.80
N GLU A 61 11.38 -10.84 22.59
CA GLU A 61 12.82 -10.72 22.33
C GLU A 61 13.11 -10.10 20.96
N GLY A 62 12.32 -10.44 19.92
CA GLY A 62 12.43 -9.85 18.59
C GLY A 62 12.29 -8.32 18.60
N TYR A 63 11.33 -7.79 19.37
CA TYR A 63 11.17 -6.35 19.54
C TYR A 63 12.37 -5.71 20.27
N ARG A 64 12.92 -6.36 21.30
CA ARG A 64 14.11 -5.84 22.01
C ARG A 64 15.32 -5.74 21.09
N LEU A 65 15.53 -6.72 20.21
CA LEU A 65 16.62 -6.70 19.22
C LEU A 65 16.46 -5.55 18.22
N ILE A 66 15.23 -5.25 17.80
CA ILE A 66 14.93 -4.13 16.89
C ILE A 66 15.24 -2.78 17.57
N PHE A 67 14.80 -2.60 18.82
CA PHE A 67 15.05 -1.37 19.57
C PHE A 67 16.52 -1.16 19.96
N ALA A 68 17.28 -2.24 20.18
CA ALA A 68 18.70 -2.17 20.51
C ALA A 68 19.58 -1.77 19.31
N ASN A 69 19.10 -1.95 18.07
CA ASN A 69 19.90 -1.74 16.88
C ASN A 69 19.76 -0.30 16.35
N GLN A 70 20.82 0.51 16.53
CA GLN A 70 20.85 1.90 16.04
C GLN A 70 20.77 2.02 14.51
N ALA A 71 21.17 1.00 13.74
CA ALA A 71 21.09 1.03 12.29
C ALA A 71 19.62 1.08 11.81
N ILE A 72 18.70 0.42 12.51
CA ILE A 72 17.28 0.42 12.18
C ILE A 72 16.68 1.82 12.36
N TRP A 73 17.04 2.52 13.43
CA TRP A 73 16.60 3.90 13.67
C TRP A 73 17.09 4.88 12.60
N ARG A 74 18.35 4.76 12.17
CA ARG A 74 18.89 5.59 11.07
C ARG A 74 18.19 5.29 9.75
N GLY A 75 17.96 4.01 9.44
CA GLY A 75 17.20 3.61 8.26
C GLY A 75 15.77 4.16 8.25
N TYR A 76 15.07 4.04 9.39
CA TYR A 76 13.70 4.55 9.54
C TYR A 76 13.61 6.06 9.36
N LEU A 77 14.57 6.81 9.94
CA LEU A 77 14.65 8.26 9.78
C LEU A 77 14.92 8.66 8.32
N ASN A 78 15.83 7.96 7.65
CA ASN A 78 16.11 8.20 6.23
C ASN A 78 14.87 7.94 5.38
N THR A 79 14.19 6.81 5.56
CA THR A 79 12.95 6.50 4.82
C THR A 79 11.90 7.58 5.02
N ILE A 80 11.65 8.02 6.26
CA ILE A 80 10.70 9.11 6.54
C ILE A 80 11.12 10.38 5.81
N LEU A 81 12.40 10.77 5.87
CA LEU A 81 12.87 11.97 5.17
C LEU A 81 12.65 11.86 3.66
N TYR A 82 12.99 10.73 3.04
CA TYR A 82 12.79 10.52 1.60
C TYR A 82 11.32 10.51 1.21
N THR A 83 10.45 9.82 1.96
CA THR A 83 9.00 9.80 1.66
C THR A 83 8.39 11.17 1.83
N VAL A 84 8.67 11.88 2.93
CA VAL A 84 8.09 13.20 3.19
C VAL A 84 8.58 14.22 2.18
N THR A 85 9.88 14.31 1.94
CA THR A 85 10.41 15.27 0.94
C THR A 85 9.95 14.93 -0.47
N GLY A 86 9.94 13.64 -0.85
CA GLY A 86 9.42 13.19 -2.14
C GLY A 86 7.95 13.54 -2.35
N THR A 87 7.10 13.26 -1.35
CA THR A 87 5.68 13.60 -1.39
C THR A 87 5.45 15.11 -1.41
N LEU A 88 6.18 15.89 -0.59
CA LEU A 88 6.05 17.35 -0.58
C LEU A 88 6.42 17.98 -1.92
N ILE A 89 7.53 17.53 -2.52
CA ILE A 89 7.95 17.98 -3.84
C ILE A 89 6.90 17.57 -4.89
N ASN A 90 6.42 16.32 -4.87
CA ASN A 90 5.38 15.85 -5.78
C ASN A 90 4.11 16.71 -5.67
N LEU A 91 3.58 16.92 -4.46
CA LEU A 91 2.40 17.76 -4.26
C LEU A 91 2.66 19.21 -4.68
N ALA A 92 3.83 19.77 -4.39
CA ALA A 92 4.15 21.15 -4.77
C ALA A 92 4.09 21.38 -6.29
N PHE A 93 4.42 20.36 -7.10
CA PHE A 93 4.30 20.43 -8.55
C PHE A 93 2.92 19.99 -9.07
N THR A 94 2.34 18.94 -8.50
CA THR A 94 1.07 18.35 -8.95
C THR A 94 -0.14 19.21 -8.58
N LEU A 95 -0.13 19.89 -7.42
CA LEU A 95 -1.24 20.76 -7.00
C LEU A 95 -1.48 21.96 -7.94
N PRO A 96 -0.49 22.80 -8.27
CA PRO A 96 -0.71 23.91 -9.20
C PRO A 96 -1.02 23.43 -10.62
N ALA A 97 -0.45 22.30 -11.04
CA ALA A 97 -0.77 21.67 -12.32
C ALA A 97 -2.23 21.19 -12.40
N GLY A 98 -2.70 20.48 -11.38
CA GLY A 98 -4.08 20.04 -11.27
C GLY A 98 -5.06 21.22 -11.17
N PHE A 99 -4.67 22.28 -10.45
CA PHE A 99 -5.46 23.51 -10.37
C PHE A 99 -5.56 24.24 -11.72
N ALA A 100 -4.45 24.34 -12.47
CA ALA A 100 -4.46 24.92 -13.82
C ALA A 100 -5.33 24.11 -14.78
N LEU A 101 -5.30 22.77 -14.68
CA LEU A 101 -6.11 21.87 -15.49
C LEU A 101 -7.61 21.87 -15.11
N SER A 102 -7.93 22.18 -13.86
CA SER A 102 -9.32 22.31 -13.38
C SER A 102 -10.03 23.54 -13.95
N ARG A 103 -9.33 24.52 -14.51
CA ARG A 103 -9.93 25.63 -15.25
C ARG A 103 -10.06 25.25 -16.73
N HIS A 104 -11.28 25.36 -17.27
CA HIS A 104 -11.64 24.92 -18.62
C HIS A 104 -11.01 25.79 -19.75
N ASP A 105 -10.43 26.94 -19.43
CA ASP A 105 -9.96 27.96 -20.39
C ASP A 105 -8.48 27.80 -20.85
N PHE A 106 -7.80 26.71 -20.51
CA PHE A 106 -6.39 26.51 -20.88
C PHE A 106 -6.19 25.69 -22.18
N PRO A 107 -5.63 26.26 -23.27
CA PRO A 107 -5.48 25.59 -24.57
C PRO A 107 -4.36 24.52 -24.61
N ALA A 108 -3.54 24.38 -23.56
CA ALA A 108 -2.41 23.43 -23.50
C ALA A 108 -2.74 22.08 -22.81
N ARG A 109 -4.02 21.77 -22.58
CA ARG A 109 -4.51 20.60 -21.83
C ARG A 109 -3.95 19.25 -22.32
N ASN A 110 -3.79 19.06 -23.63
CA ASN A 110 -3.34 17.78 -24.19
C ASN A 110 -1.82 17.53 -24.00
N PHE A 111 -0.99 18.58 -24.00
CA PHE A 111 0.46 18.45 -23.79
C PHE A 111 0.77 18.07 -22.34
N PHE A 112 0.15 18.76 -21.39
CA PHE A 112 0.28 18.45 -19.98
C PHE A 112 -0.26 17.06 -19.64
N HIS A 113 -1.44 16.68 -20.13
CA HIS A 113 -2.00 15.35 -19.88
C HIS A 113 -1.12 14.20 -20.43
N SER A 114 -0.48 14.40 -21.58
CA SER A 114 0.46 13.42 -22.16
C SER A 114 1.76 13.31 -21.33
N ILE A 115 2.26 14.43 -20.81
CA ILE A 115 3.44 14.45 -19.93
C ILE A 115 3.15 13.79 -18.58
N TYR A 116 2.01 14.07 -17.93
CA TYR A 116 1.66 13.44 -16.66
C TYR A 116 1.50 11.93 -16.81
N HIS A 117 0.82 11.49 -17.86
CA HIS A 117 0.66 10.06 -18.15
C HIS A 117 2.00 9.36 -18.43
N CYS A 118 2.92 10.04 -19.13
CA CYS A 118 4.27 9.54 -19.37
C CYS A 118 5.12 9.53 -18.07
N ASN A 119 4.94 10.52 -17.19
CA ASN A 119 5.65 10.62 -15.92
C ASN A 119 5.26 9.48 -14.97
N ASP A 120 3.97 9.20 -14.76
CA ASP A 120 3.52 8.10 -13.91
C ASP A 120 4.04 6.73 -14.40
N VAL A 121 4.04 6.52 -15.73
CA VAL A 121 4.54 5.27 -16.34
C VAL A 121 6.07 5.16 -16.26
N CYS A 122 6.81 6.26 -16.44
CA CYS A 122 8.27 6.29 -16.29
C CYS A 122 8.72 6.26 -14.83
N PHE A 123 7.96 6.84 -13.91
CA PHE A 123 8.24 6.83 -12.47
C PHE A 123 8.09 5.42 -11.91
N TRP A 124 7.01 4.70 -12.29
CA TRP A 124 6.87 3.27 -12.00
C TRP A 124 8.03 2.42 -12.56
N ARG A 125 8.56 2.78 -13.74
CA ARG A 125 9.72 2.10 -14.33
C ARG A 125 11.02 2.39 -13.57
N LEU A 126 11.21 3.61 -13.08
CA LEU A 126 12.38 4.05 -12.31
C LEU A 126 12.38 3.48 -10.89
N ASP A 127 11.24 3.48 -10.19
CA ASP A 127 11.12 2.88 -8.84
C ASP A 127 11.35 1.38 -8.88
N SER A 128 10.84 0.68 -9.90
CA SER A 128 11.12 -0.75 -10.09
C SER A 128 12.62 -1.03 -10.29
N PHE A 129 13.39 -0.10 -10.86
CA PHE A 129 14.82 -0.26 -11.10
C PHE A 129 15.68 0.09 -9.88
N VAL A 130 15.25 1.08 -9.09
CA VAL A 130 15.92 1.48 -7.83
C VAL A 130 15.70 0.44 -6.74
N TYR A 131 14.54 -0.21 -6.66
CA TYR A 131 14.26 -1.29 -5.70
C TYR A 131 14.95 -2.62 -6.03
N ILE A 132 15.40 -2.85 -7.27
CA ILE A 132 16.12 -4.07 -7.66
C ILE A 132 17.64 -3.97 -7.37
N ASN A 133 18.17 -2.76 -7.20
CA ASN A 133 19.61 -2.52 -6.97
C ASN A 133 19.96 -2.11 -5.52
N TYR A 134 19.03 -2.30 -4.58
CA TYR A 134 19.24 -2.05 -3.15
C TYR A 134 19.11 -3.34 -2.33
#